data_AF-A0A848UGB8-F1
#
_entry.id   AF-A0A848UGB8-F1
#
_cell.length_a   1.000
_cell.length_b   1.000
_cell.length_c   1.000
_cell.angle_alpha   90.00
_cell.angle_beta   90.00
_cell.angle_gamma   90.00
#
_symmetry.space_group_name_H-M   'P 1'
#
loop_
_entity.id
_entity.type
_entity.pdbx_description
1 polymer ?
#
loop_
_entity_poly.entity_id
_entity_poly.type
_entity_poly.pdbx_seq_one_letter_code
_entity_poly.pdbx_strand_id
1 'polypeptide(L)'
;RRRTLILEWTDPAFTAGHWIPDMVTAAGGESVLSFPGANSQGVSWDEVRECGAEVVVVSPCGYRLDGATELAEKVLADDLLPADAEVWAIDADAVVVRPGPRVVEGVEVLASVLHPDRRDDPDPARARRLR
;
A
#
# COMPACT_ATOMS: atom_id res chain seq x y z
N ARG A 1 -2.70 -15.97 1.28
CA ARG A 1 -1.82 -14.81 0.94
C ARG A 1 -2.26 -13.68 1.85
N ARG A 2 -1.36 -12.81 2.32
CA ARG A 2 -1.79 -11.70 3.18
C ARG A 2 -2.70 -10.78 2.36
N ARG A 3 -3.90 -10.47 2.87
CA ARG A 3 -4.81 -9.51 2.25
C ARG A 3 -4.25 -8.10 2.40
N THR A 4 -4.08 -7.40 1.29
CA THR A 4 -3.32 -6.15 1.22
C THR A 4 -4.15 -5.06 0.54
N LEU A 5 -4.39 -3.98 1.28
CA LEU A 5 -5.00 -2.76 0.76
C LEU A 5 -3.88 -1.79 0.37
N ILE A 6 -3.96 -1.20 -0.82
CA ILE A 6 -3.11 -0.07 -1.21
C ILE A 6 -3.99 1.17 -1.31
N LEU A 7 -3.74 2.15 -0.45
CA LEU A 7 -4.33 3.48 -0.52
C LEU A 7 -3.38 4.39 -1.30
N GLU A 8 -3.77 4.80 -2.49
CA GLU A 8 -3.02 5.78 -3.30
C GLU A 8 -3.41 7.24 -2.99
N TRP A 9 -4.49 7.44 -2.24
CA TRP A 9 -4.89 8.73 -1.69
C TRP A 9 -5.72 8.52 -0.42
N THR A 10 -5.69 9.50 0.49
CA THR A 10 -6.36 9.41 1.80
C THR A 10 -7.38 10.51 2.05
N ASP A 11 -7.59 11.47 1.14
CA ASP A 11 -8.59 12.55 1.35
C ASP A 11 -9.25 13.03 0.05
N PRO A 12 -10.31 12.33 -0.44
CA PRO A 12 -10.96 11.16 0.16
C PRO A 12 -10.18 9.85 -0.10
N ALA A 13 -10.56 8.72 0.51
CA ALA A 13 -9.85 7.45 0.32
C ALA A 13 -9.95 6.95 -1.13
N PHE A 14 -8.80 6.67 -1.74
CA PHE A 14 -8.73 5.98 -3.04
C PHE A 14 -7.87 4.74 -2.97
N THR A 15 -8.37 3.65 -3.54
CA THR A 15 -7.64 2.41 -3.73
C THR A 15 -6.92 2.40 -5.06
N ALA A 16 -5.73 1.82 -5.05
CA ALA A 16 -4.88 1.79 -6.23
C ALA A 16 -5.42 0.85 -7.32
N GLY A 17 -5.50 1.33 -8.56
CA GLY A 17 -5.86 0.52 -9.74
C GLY A 17 -4.67 0.12 -10.62
N HIS A 18 -4.94 -0.09 -11.90
CA HIS A 18 -3.99 -0.37 -12.96
C HIS A 18 -3.17 -1.65 -12.70
N TRP A 19 -1.83 -1.54 -12.66
CA TRP A 19 -0.93 -2.67 -12.42
C TRP A 19 -0.62 -2.89 -10.94
N ILE A 20 -1.08 -2.02 -10.04
CA ILE A 20 -0.75 -2.09 -8.61
C ILE A 20 -1.33 -3.35 -7.93
N PRO A 21 -2.60 -3.76 -8.18
CA PRO A 21 -3.08 -5.07 -7.72
C PRO A 21 -2.28 -6.26 -8.28
N ASP A 22 -1.74 -6.16 -9.50
CA ASP A 22 -0.84 -7.17 -10.07
C ASP A 22 0.51 -7.19 -9.34
N MET A 23 1.04 -6.03 -8.92
CA MET A 23 2.25 -5.96 -8.10
C MET A 23 2.05 -6.63 -6.74
N VAL A 24 0.91 -6.41 -6.07
CA VAL A 24 0.56 -7.09 -4.82
C VAL A 24 0.51 -8.61 -5.05
N THR A 25 -0.12 -9.04 -6.14
CA THR A 25 -0.21 -10.46 -6.51
C THR A 25 1.19 -11.07 -6.76
N ALA A 26 2.05 -10.36 -7.48
CA ALA A 26 3.42 -10.77 -7.77
C ALA A 26 4.30 -10.82 -6.50
N ALA A 27 4.05 -9.94 -5.54
CA ALA A 27 4.68 -9.96 -4.21
C ALA A 27 4.14 -11.09 -3.30
N GLY A 28 3.20 -11.90 -3.77
CA GLY A 28 2.61 -13.01 -3.01
C GLY A 28 1.49 -12.61 -2.05
N GLY A 29 0.94 -11.40 -2.22
CA GLY A 29 -0.24 -10.90 -1.52
C GLY A 29 -1.55 -11.17 -2.28
N GLU A 30 -2.64 -10.67 -1.69
CA GLU A 30 -3.97 -10.64 -2.29
C GLU A 30 -4.50 -9.21 -2.17
N SER A 31 -4.73 -8.54 -3.30
CA SER A 31 -5.20 -7.16 -3.27
C SER A 31 -6.68 -7.10 -2.88
N VAL A 32 -7.03 -6.21 -1.93
CA VAL A 32 -8.42 -5.97 -1.52
C VAL A 32 -8.89 -4.59 -1.96
N LEU A 33 -10.19 -4.48 -2.29
CA LEU A 33 -10.84 -3.28 -2.83
C LEU A 33 -10.20 -2.73 -4.14
N SER A 34 -9.36 -3.53 -4.80
CA SER A 34 -8.61 -3.18 -5.99
C SER A 34 -8.52 -4.40 -6.90
N PHE A 35 -8.65 -4.17 -8.21
CA PHE A 35 -8.74 -5.24 -9.21
C PHE A 35 -7.77 -4.99 -10.38
N PRO A 36 -7.10 -6.03 -10.90
CA PRO A 36 -6.21 -5.93 -12.05
C PRO A 36 -6.86 -5.21 -13.24
N GLY A 37 -6.16 -4.19 -13.77
CA GLY A 37 -6.61 -3.43 -14.95
C GLY A 37 -7.78 -2.46 -14.70
N ALA A 38 -8.35 -2.39 -13.49
CA ALA A 38 -9.36 -1.39 -13.15
C ALA A 38 -8.72 -0.01 -12.94
N ASN A 39 -9.48 1.07 -13.09
CA ASN A 39 -9.03 2.40 -12.66
C ASN A 39 -8.91 2.44 -11.14
N SER A 40 -8.19 3.43 -10.63
CA SER A 40 -8.26 3.80 -9.22
C SER A 40 -9.69 4.19 -8.84
N GLN A 41 -10.14 3.76 -7.66
CA GLN A 41 -11.51 3.92 -7.22
C GLN A 41 -11.56 4.67 -5.91
N GLY A 42 -12.52 5.58 -5.78
CA GLY A 42 -12.89 6.14 -4.49
C GLY A 42 -13.64 5.10 -3.68
N VAL A 43 -13.28 4.94 -2.41
CA VAL A 43 -13.94 4.03 -1.47
C VAL A 43 -14.36 4.79 -0.22
N SER A 44 -15.40 4.31 0.45
CA SER A 44 -15.76 4.85 1.77
C SER A 44 -14.79 4.35 2.85
N TRP A 45 -14.65 5.12 3.93
CA TRP A 45 -13.86 4.68 5.08
C TRP A 45 -14.46 3.47 5.80
N ASP A 46 -15.79 3.26 5.70
CA ASP A 46 -16.43 2.06 6.25
C ASP A 46 -16.02 0.81 5.45
N GLU A 47 -16.00 0.88 4.11
CA GLU A 47 -15.45 -0.18 3.27
C GLU A 47 -13.98 -0.46 3.60
N VAL A 48 -13.17 0.58 3.82
CA VAL A 48 -11.74 0.42 4.20
C VAL A 48 -11.61 -0.30 5.54
N ARG A 49 -12.39 0.05 6.56
CA ARG A 49 -12.33 -0.61 7.88
C ARG A 49 -12.78 -2.06 7.82
N GLU A 50 -13.79 -2.36 7.00
CA GLU A 50 -14.43 -3.68 6.93
C GLU A 50 -13.80 -4.62 5.89
N CYS A 51 -12.89 -4.15 5.03
CA CYS A 51 -12.32 -4.96 3.94
C CYS A 51 -11.45 -6.16 4.38
N GLY A 52 -11.17 -6.27 5.68
CA GLY A 52 -10.41 -7.39 6.26
C GLY A 52 -8.94 -7.44 5.85
N ALA A 53 -8.35 -6.31 5.42
CA ALA A 53 -6.93 -6.22 5.11
C ALA A 53 -6.07 -6.59 6.32
N GLU A 54 -5.04 -7.41 6.10
CA GLU A 54 -4.00 -7.73 7.08
C GLU A 54 -2.83 -6.76 6.97
N VAL A 55 -2.66 -6.12 5.81
CA VAL A 55 -1.66 -5.09 5.53
C VAL A 55 -2.33 -3.93 4.80
N VAL A 56 -2.11 -2.71 5.28
CA VAL A 56 -2.45 -1.48 4.57
C VAL A 56 -1.17 -0.76 4.18
N VAL A 57 -1.05 -0.43 2.91
CA VAL A 57 0.03 0.41 2.39
C VAL A 57 -0.56 1.75 1.96
N VAL A 58 -0.04 2.83 2.51
CA VAL A 58 -0.30 4.20 2.09
C VAL A 58 0.82 4.61 1.14
N SER A 59 0.48 4.83 -0.14
CA SER A 59 1.46 5.13 -1.19
C SER A 59 0.94 6.18 -2.18
N PRO A 60 0.78 7.45 -1.76
CA PRO A 60 0.37 8.54 -2.62
C PRO A 60 1.49 9.03 -3.54
N CYS A 61 1.17 9.28 -4.81
CA CYS A 61 2.10 9.86 -5.78
C CYS A 61 2.40 11.34 -5.47
N GLY A 62 3.64 11.76 -5.65
CA GLY A 62 4.10 13.14 -5.41
C GLY A 62 4.48 13.47 -3.96
N TYR A 63 4.30 12.54 -3.02
CA TYR A 63 4.51 12.78 -1.59
C TYR A 63 5.84 12.24 -1.05
N ARG A 64 6.54 11.41 -1.84
CA ARG A 64 7.74 10.67 -1.39
C ARG A 64 7.43 9.87 -0.10
N LEU A 65 8.45 9.34 0.57
CA LEU A 65 8.23 8.54 1.78
C LEU A 65 7.74 9.36 2.98
N ASP A 66 8.28 10.56 3.18
CA ASP A 66 7.93 11.37 4.36
C ASP A 66 6.48 11.85 4.28
N GLY A 67 6.02 12.37 3.13
CA GLY A 67 4.62 12.75 2.96
C GLY A 67 3.66 11.55 3.00
N ALA A 68 4.07 10.38 2.49
CA ALA A 68 3.29 9.16 2.65
C ALA A 68 3.17 8.74 4.13
N THR A 69 4.22 8.95 4.92
CA THR A 69 4.21 8.68 6.37
C THR A 69 3.24 9.62 7.08
N GLU A 70 3.33 10.93 6.84
CA GLU A 70 2.44 11.92 7.47
C GLU A 70 0.96 11.61 7.18
N LEU A 71 0.64 11.21 5.96
CA LEU A 71 -0.72 10.81 5.59
C LEU A 71 -1.13 9.49 6.26
N ALA A 72 -0.21 8.52 6.39
CA ALA A 72 -0.47 7.27 7.09
C ALA A 72 -0.71 7.48 8.60
N GLU A 73 0.07 8.37 9.23
CA GLU A 73 -0.11 8.75 10.64
C GLU A 73 -1.47 9.43 10.86
N LYS A 74 -1.89 10.30 9.94
CA LYS A 74 -3.21 10.95 10.02
C LYS A 74 -4.35 9.94 9.98
N VAL A 75 -4.36 9.01 9.02
CA VAL A 75 -5.44 8.00 8.92
C VAL A 75 -5.43 7.01 10.09
N LEU A 76 -4.27 6.77 10.71
CA LEU A 76 -4.16 6.01 11.96
C LEU A 76 -4.75 6.79 13.15
N ALA A 77 -4.40 8.07 13.28
CA ALA A 77 -4.89 8.92 14.37
C ALA A 77 -6.42 9.11 14.32
N ASP A 78 -6.99 9.12 13.12
CA ASP A 78 -8.43 9.24 12.86
C ASP A 78 -9.17 7.89 12.91
N ASP A 79 -8.50 6.77 13.24
CA ASP A 79 -9.06 5.41 13.32
C ASP A 79 -9.84 5.00 12.05
N LEU A 80 -9.22 5.25 10.88
CA LEU A 80 -9.84 5.03 9.57
C LEU A 80 -9.47 3.69 8.93
N LEU A 81 -8.56 2.93 9.52
CA LEU A 81 -8.01 1.68 8.99
C LEU A 81 -8.48 0.46 9.79
N PRO A 82 -8.40 -0.77 9.25
CA PRO A 82 -8.70 -1.98 10.02
C PRO A 82 -7.86 -2.09 11.31
N ALA A 83 -8.52 -2.41 12.42
CA ALA A 83 -7.96 -2.35 13.78
C ALA A 83 -6.74 -3.25 14.04
N ASP A 84 -6.58 -4.32 13.26
CA ASP A 84 -5.46 -5.29 13.40
C ASP A 84 -4.51 -5.31 12.19
N ALA A 85 -4.71 -4.42 11.21
CA ALA A 85 -3.83 -4.36 10.03
C ALA A 85 -2.44 -3.81 10.38
N GLU A 86 -1.41 -4.41 9.79
CA GLU A 86 -0.09 -3.80 9.72
C GLU A 86 -0.13 -2.60 8.76
N VAL A 87 0.46 -1.46 9.13
CA VAL A 87 0.38 -0.23 8.33
C VAL A 87 1.75 0.24 7.90
N TRP A 88 1.89 0.47 6.60
CA TRP A 88 3.12 0.89 5.96
C TRP A 88 2.91 2.15 5.12
N ALA A 89 3.93 3.01 5.08
CA ALA A 89 4.08 4.05 4.07
C ALA A 89 5.11 3.62 3.03
N ILE A 90 4.84 3.81 1.74
CA ILE A 90 5.77 3.48 0.63
C ILE A 90 5.91 4.67 -0.33
N ASP A 91 7.14 4.97 -0.76
CA ASP A 91 7.45 5.99 -1.77
C ASP A 91 6.92 5.57 -3.17
N ALA A 92 5.71 6.03 -3.49
CA ALA A 92 5.00 5.66 -4.71
C ALA A 92 5.78 6.07 -5.98
N ASP A 93 6.38 7.26 -5.98
CA ASP A 93 7.09 7.84 -7.13
C ASP A 93 8.35 7.05 -7.50
N ALA A 94 8.96 6.42 -6.49
CA ALA A 94 10.14 5.62 -6.68
C ALA A 94 9.81 4.27 -7.31
N VAL A 95 8.82 3.57 -6.75
CA VAL A 95 8.68 2.12 -6.93
C VAL A 95 7.29 1.65 -7.36
N VAL A 96 6.25 2.49 -7.34
CA VAL A 96 4.87 2.07 -7.63
C VAL A 96 4.34 2.64 -8.94
N VAL A 97 4.40 3.96 -9.15
CA VAL A 97 3.56 4.65 -10.15
C VAL A 97 4.22 4.93 -11.50
N ARG A 98 5.49 4.55 -11.70
CA ARG A 98 6.19 4.78 -12.98
C ARG A 98 6.23 3.50 -13.82
N PRO A 99 5.66 3.49 -15.04
CA PRO A 99 5.74 2.35 -15.94
C PRO A 99 7.17 2.20 -16.46
N GLY A 100 7.94 1.27 -15.88
CA GLY A 100 9.33 1.03 -16.25
C GLY A 100 9.96 -0.10 -15.44
N PRO A 101 11.27 -0.36 -15.62
CA PRO A 101 11.96 -1.49 -14.99
C PRO A 101 11.83 -1.53 -13.46
N ARG A 102 11.67 -0.37 -12.83
CA ARG A 102 11.53 -0.22 -11.37
C ARG A 102 10.22 -0.75 -10.80
N VAL A 103 9.26 -1.14 -11.63
CA VAL A 103 8.08 -1.89 -11.16
C VAL A 103 8.51 -3.19 -10.48
N VAL A 104 9.60 -3.82 -10.94
CA VAL A 104 10.16 -5.00 -10.28
C VAL A 104 10.67 -4.66 -8.88
N GLU A 105 11.37 -3.53 -8.72
CA GLU A 105 11.80 -3.04 -7.40
C GLU A 105 10.60 -2.81 -6.47
N GLY A 106 9.48 -2.28 -6.99
CA GLY A 106 8.25 -2.13 -6.22
C GLY A 106 7.64 -3.44 -5.77
N VAL A 107 7.66 -4.47 -6.62
CA VAL A 107 7.25 -5.82 -6.23
C VAL A 107 8.17 -6.37 -5.14
N GLU A 108 9.47 -6.12 -5.21
CA GLU A 108 10.43 -6.55 -4.18
C GLU A 108 10.20 -5.85 -2.83
N VAL A 109 9.93 -4.53 -2.84
CA VAL A 109 9.58 -3.77 -1.64
C VAL A 109 8.27 -4.30 -1.03
N LEU A 110 7.25 -4.52 -1.84
CA LEU A 110 6.00 -5.15 -1.37
C LEU A 110 6.28 -6.55 -0.83
N ALA A 111 7.15 -7.34 -1.46
CA ALA A 111 7.47 -8.68 -0.99
C ALA A 111 8.18 -8.67 0.37
N SER A 112 9.09 -7.72 0.63
CA SER A 112 9.71 -7.57 1.96
C SER A 112 8.70 -7.16 3.04
N VAL A 113 7.70 -6.33 2.69
CA VAL A 113 6.60 -5.97 3.59
C VAL A 113 5.70 -7.18 3.89
N LEU A 114 5.38 -7.98 2.87
CA LEU A 114 4.43 -9.08 3.00
C LEU A 114 5.04 -10.36 3.62
N HIS A 115 6.36 -10.54 3.56
CA HIS A 115 7.05 -11.75 4.03
C HIS A 115 8.28 -11.41 4.90
N PRO A 116 8.10 -10.78 6.08
CA PRO A 116 9.21 -10.37 6.94
C PRO A 116 10.10 -11.54 7.41
N ASP A 117 9.56 -12.76 7.52
CA ASP A 117 10.35 -13.93 7.93
C ASP A 117 11.18 -14.56 6.79
N ARG A 118 11.03 -14.07 5.55
CA ARG A 118 11.61 -14.69 4.34
C ARG A 118 12.51 -13.76 3.54
N ARG A 119 12.56 -12.47 3.90
CA ARG A 119 13.39 -11.46 3.24
C ARG A 119 14.01 -10.56 4.29
N ASP A 120 15.09 -9.88 3.88
CA ASP A 120 15.60 -8.74 4.64
C ASP A 120 14.52 -7.66 4.77
N ASP A 121 14.65 -6.83 5.81
CA ASP A 121 13.76 -5.69 6.00
C ASP A 121 13.72 -4.81 4.73
N PRO A 122 12.56 -4.21 4.40
CA PRO A 122 12.48 -3.29 3.28
C PRO A 122 13.49 -2.16 3.43
N ASP A 123 14.03 -1.68 2.31
CA ASP A 123 14.90 -0.50 2.28
C ASP A 123 14.19 0.66 3.03
N PRO A 124 14.79 1.17 4.13
CA PRO A 124 14.17 2.23 4.94
C PRO A 124 14.03 3.55 4.17
N ALA A 125 14.71 3.71 3.02
CA ALA A 125 14.50 4.82 2.11
C ALA A 125 13.24 4.67 1.23
N ARG A 126 12.61 3.48 1.22
CA ARG A 126 11.47 3.14 0.36
C ARG A 126 10.20 2.82 1.13
N ALA A 127 10.31 2.20 2.31
CA ALA A 127 9.16 1.85 3.12
C ALA A 127 9.40 2.10 4.61
N ARG A 128 8.33 2.46 5.32
CA ARG A 128 8.33 2.69 6.77
C ARG A 128 7.10 2.03 7.39
N ARG A 129 7.31 1.20 8.42
CA ARG A 129 6.22 0.61 9.22
C ARG A 129 5.76 1.58 10.29
N LEU A 130 4.45 1.71 10.47
CA LEU A 130 3.81 2.58 11.46
C LEU A 130 3.05 1.81 12.54
N ARG A 131 2.56 0.60 12.21
CA ARG A 131 1.86 -0.34 13.10
C ARG A 131 2.12 -1.75 12.58
#